data_AF-A0AAV5UZJ8-F1
#
_entry.id   AF-A0AAV5UZJ8-F1
#
_cell.length_a   1.000
_cell.length_b   1.000
_cell.length_c   1.000
_cell.angle_alpha   90.00
_cell.angle_beta   90.00
_cell.angle_gamma   90.00
#
_symmetry.space_group_name_H-M   'P 1'
#
loop_
_entity.id
_entity.type
_entity.pdbx_description
1 polymer ?
#
loop_
_entity_poly.entity_id
_entity_poly.type
_entity_poly.pdbx_seq_one_letter_code
_entity_poly.pdbx_strand_id
1 'polypeptide(L)'
;VFLFPAFIVSDELPCDDGTDNVVRLFNSPGGNNLVVSLNNVAMTTYDANLRTACNTTGGDITFPGSSTLNKGTMTISIAVDARAVRVELSMRKDDNTVGWVCVNGKAQNGIVEDDYCTFDLCNNQVIFAFQICDALTKPGTYKFDDNSMYLFFNPIPYENRNLMTGMWKISVEGLIEDQSIFAWTFLGSDDSGWVHITKTMVQ
;
A
#
# COMPACT_ATOMS: atom_id res chain seq x y z
N VAL A 1 19.34 52.06 1.45
CA VAL A 1 19.59 50.67 1.02
C VAL A 1 18.36 49.86 1.41
N PHE A 2 17.50 49.51 0.46
CA PHE A 2 16.32 48.68 0.71
C PHE A 2 16.73 47.22 0.52
N LEU A 3 16.72 46.45 1.61
CA LEU A 3 16.91 45.00 1.60
C LEU A 3 15.54 44.37 1.31
N PHE A 4 15.37 43.82 0.10
CA PHE A 4 14.23 42.94 -0.18
C PHE A 4 14.56 41.53 0.35
N PRO A 5 13.67 40.89 1.13
CA PRO A 5 13.83 39.48 1.47
C PRO A 5 13.70 38.64 0.19
N ALA A 6 14.74 37.88 -0.14
CA ALA A 6 14.67 36.87 -1.17
C ALA A 6 13.73 35.76 -0.67
N PHE A 7 12.54 35.68 -1.27
CA PHE A 7 11.68 34.51 -1.14
C PHE A 7 12.35 33.38 -1.92
N ILE A 8 12.88 32.38 -1.21
CA ILE A 8 13.27 31.12 -1.82
C ILE A 8 11.96 30.38 -2.10
N VAL A 9 11.51 30.43 -3.36
CA VAL A 9 10.50 29.48 -3.84
C VAL A 9 11.21 28.13 -3.87
N SER A 10 10.84 27.26 -2.93
CA SER A 10 11.27 25.86 -2.97
C SER A 10 10.54 25.22 -4.15
N ASP A 11 11.16 25.20 -5.32
CA ASP A 11 10.76 24.31 -6.40
C ASP A 11 10.97 22.88 -5.88
N GLU A 12 9.89 22.26 -5.41
CA GLU A 12 9.86 20.80 -5.26
C GLU A 12 10.20 20.24 -6.64
N LEU A 13 11.31 19.50 -6.72
CA LEU A 13 11.71 18.83 -7.96
C LEU A 13 10.50 18.02 -8.48
N PRO A 14 10.20 18.09 -9.79
CA PRO A 14 9.07 17.38 -10.34
C PRO A 14 9.25 15.89 -10.08
N CYS A 15 8.20 15.28 -9.52
CA CYS A 15 8.12 13.88 -9.22
C CYS A 15 8.08 13.04 -10.51
N ASP A 16 9.14 12.31 -10.82
CA ASP A 16 9.24 11.53 -12.07
C ASP A 16 8.42 10.23 -11.98
N ASP A 17 7.45 10.10 -12.90
CA ASP A 17 6.52 8.96 -12.91
C ASP A 17 7.25 7.63 -13.16
N GLY A 18 6.90 6.61 -12.37
CA GLY A 18 7.51 5.29 -12.42
C GLY A 18 8.93 5.21 -11.87
N THR A 19 9.48 6.32 -11.36
CA THR A 19 10.79 6.35 -10.69
C THR A 19 10.65 6.79 -9.24
N ASP A 20 10.07 7.97 -9.02
CA ASP A 20 10.00 8.58 -7.68
C ASP A 20 8.73 8.16 -6.94
N ASN A 21 7.62 7.99 -7.64
CA ASN A 21 6.32 7.58 -7.07
C ASN A 21 6.14 6.05 -6.97
N VAL A 22 7.22 5.33 -6.63
CA VAL A 22 7.23 3.86 -6.60
C VAL A 22 7.26 3.33 -5.16
N VAL A 23 6.36 2.39 -4.89
CA VAL A 23 6.35 1.52 -3.71
C VAL A 23 6.60 0.09 -4.19
N ARG A 24 7.52 -0.62 -3.54
CA ARG A 24 7.84 -2.02 -3.87
C ARG A 24 7.09 -2.97 -2.96
N LEU A 25 6.69 -4.11 -3.52
CA LEU A 25 6.02 -5.19 -2.80
C LEU A 25 6.89 -6.44 -2.87
N PHE A 26 7.09 -7.07 -1.71
CA PHE A 26 7.86 -8.30 -1.58
C PHE A 26 7.10 -9.32 -0.74
N ASN A 27 7.43 -10.59 -0.92
CA ASN A 27 6.97 -11.61 0.02
C ASN A 27 7.60 -11.34 1.40
N SER A 28 6.78 -11.36 2.43
CA SER A 28 7.25 -11.35 3.81
C SER A 28 8.16 -12.58 4.07
N PRO A 29 9.07 -12.55 5.07
CA PRO A 29 9.92 -13.69 5.39
C PRO A 29 9.09 -14.99 5.56
N GLY A 30 9.45 -16.03 4.82
CA GLY A 30 8.70 -17.31 4.77
C GLY A 30 7.56 -17.36 3.73
N GLY A 31 7.20 -16.22 3.13
CA GLY A 31 6.09 -16.10 2.17
C GLY A 31 6.36 -16.60 0.75
N ASN A 32 7.62 -16.93 0.41
CA ASN A 32 8.01 -17.26 -0.97
C ASN A 32 7.38 -18.55 -1.53
N ASN A 33 6.93 -19.45 -0.65
CA ASN A 33 6.33 -20.73 -1.03
C ASN A 33 4.81 -20.76 -0.81
N LEU A 34 4.19 -19.61 -0.54
CA LEU A 34 2.75 -19.52 -0.38
C LEU A 34 2.05 -19.63 -1.74
N VAL A 35 0.72 -19.80 -1.70
CA VAL A 35 -0.11 -19.99 -2.90
C VAL A 35 0.09 -18.85 -3.90
N VAL A 36 0.19 -17.63 -3.39
CA VAL A 36 0.52 -16.43 -4.16
C VAL A 36 1.86 -15.88 -3.73
N SER A 37 2.77 -15.74 -4.68
CA SER A 37 4.09 -15.17 -4.46
C SER A 37 4.40 -14.05 -5.45
N LEU A 38 5.13 -13.05 -4.97
CA LEU A 38 5.59 -11.91 -5.76
C LEU A 38 7.07 -12.06 -6.10
N ASN A 39 7.46 -11.51 -7.25
CA ASN A 39 8.86 -11.37 -7.64
C ASN A 39 9.09 -9.99 -8.24
N ASN A 40 9.89 -9.17 -7.54
CA ASN A 40 10.28 -7.82 -7.93
C ASN A 40 9.09 -6.93 -8.34
N VAL A 41 8.03 -6.96 -7.54
CA VAL A 41 6.81 -6.21 -7.84
C VAL A 41 6.97 -4.76 -7.43
N ALA A 42 6.66 -3.85 -8.35
CA ALA A 42 6.63 -2.42 -8.08
C ALA A 42 5.25 -1.86 -8.42
N MET A 43 4.85 -0.90 -7.60
CA MET A 43 3.57 -0.23 -7.64
C MET A 43 3.83 1.27 -7.76
N THR A 44 3.32 1.87 -8.81
CA THR A 44 3.33 3.32 -8.98
C THR A 44 2.10 3.92 -8.31
N THR A 45 2.25 5.00 -7.54
CA THR A 45 1.17 5.61 -6.76
C THR A 45 0.78 6.99 -7.27
N TYR A 46 -0.51 7.30 -7.14
CA TYR A 46 -1.12 8.53 -7.60
C TYR A 46 -2.14 9.08 -6.58
N ASP A 47 -2.28 10.40 -6.54
CA ASP A 47 -3.30 11.08 -5.75
C ASP A 47 -4.71 10.97 -6.37
N ALA A 48 -5.72 11.57 -5.73
CA ALA A 48 -7.10 11.54 -6.26
C ALA A 48 -7.27 12.25 -7.62
N ASN A 49 -6.30 13.08 -8.02
CA ASN A 49 -6.28 13.80 -9.29
C ASN A 49 -5.39 13.11 -10.34
N LEU A 50 -4.94 11.88 -10.09
CA LEU A 50 -4.02 11.12 -10.93
C LEU A 50 -2.64 11.79 -11.10
N ARG A 51 -2.23 12.62 -10.14
CA ARG A 51 -0.88 13.19 -10.09
C ARG A 51 0.05 12.20 -9.41
N THR A 52 1.30 12.16 -9.85
CA THR A 52 2.34 11.34 -9.23
C THR A 52 2.47 11.72 -7.75
N ALA A 53 2.40 10.72 -6.87
CA ALA A 53 2.49 10.91 -5.43
C ALA A 53 3.86 10.42 -4.95
N CYS A 54 4.79 11.32 -4.65
CA CYS A 54 6.07 10.95 -4.07
C CYS A 54 6.52 11.92 -2.97
N ASN A 55 7.44 11.42 -2.16
CA ASN A 55 8.14 12.15 -1.12
C ASN A 55 9.64 11.79 -1.13
N THR A 56 10.37 12.19 -0.08
CA THR A 56 11.80 11.91 0.06
C THR A 56 12.18 10.43 0.18
N THR A 57 11.22 9.54 0.42
CA THR A 57 11.43 8.09 0.62
C THR A 57 10.88 7.22 -0.53
N GLY A 58 10.32 7.85 -1.57
CA GLY A 58 9.74 7.19 -2.74
C GLY A 58 8.26 7.51 -2.91
N GLY A 59 7.49 6.51 -3.34
CA GLY A 59 6.06 6.65 -3.58
C GLY A 59 5.25 6.83 -2.32
N ASP A 60 4.32 7.80 -2.38
CA ASP A 60 3.34 8.08 -1.35
C ASP A 60 2.05 7.30 -1.64
N ILE A 61 1.61 6.49 -0.68
CA ILE A 61 0.26 5.92 -0.74
C ILE A 61 -0.71 7.02 -0.31
N THR A 62 -1.47 7.54 -1.26
CA THR A 62 -2.38 8.68 -1.03
C THR A 62 -3.82 8.21 -0.90
N PHE A 63 -4.53 8.73 0.10
CA PHE A 63 -5.96 8.47 0.30
C PHE A 63 -6.80 9.77 0.21
N PRO A 64 -7.89 9.81 -0.59
CA PRO A 64 -8.14 8.88 -1.69
C PRO A 64 -7.05 9.00 -2.77
N GLY A 65 -6.87 7.93 -3.54
CA GLY A 65 -5.86 7.84 -4.60
C GLY A 65 -5.93 6.52 -5.34
N SER A 66 -4.94 6.25 -6.16
CA SER A 66 -4.84 5.01 -6.92
C SER A 66 -3.39 4.55 -7.04
N SER A 67 -3.22 3.32 -7.46
CA SER A 67 -1.92 2.80 -7.81
C SER A 67 -2.00 1.74 -8.90
N THR A 68 -0.90 1.58 -9.60
CA THR A 68 -0.77 0.62 -10.69
C THR A 68 0.42 -0.30 -10.42
N LEU A 69 0.21 -1.62 -10.46
CA LEU A 69 1.30 -2.58 -10.52
C LEU A 69 1.86 -2.56 -11.95
N ASN A 70 3.09 -2.09 -12.12
CA ASN A 70 3.69 -1.83 -13.43
C ASN A 70 4.99 -2.63 -13.68
N LYS A 71 5.47 -3.36 -12.68
CA LYS A 71 6.69 -4.18 -12.80
C LYS A 71 6.60 -5.42 -11.95
N GLY A 72 7.27 -6.47 -12.39
CA GLY A 72 7.45 -7.71 -11.65
C GLY A 72 6.48 -8.80 -12.08
N THR A 73 6.39 -9.85 -11.27
CA THR A 73 5.46 -10.96 -11.52
C THR A 73 4.76 -11.41 -10.25
N MET A 74 3.50 -11.78 -10.39
CA MET A 74 2.74 -12.51 -9.37
C MET A 74 2.47 -13.93 -9.88
N THR A 75 2.83 -14.93 -9.09
CA THR A 75 2.57 -16.34 -9.39
C THR A 75 1.50 -16.86 -8.46
N ILE A 76 0.47 -17.49 -9.03
CA ILE A 76 -0.64 -18.13 -8.33
C ILE A 76 -0.56 -19.61 -8.66
N SER A 77 -0.20 -20.43 -7.68
CA SER A 77 0.08 -21.85 -7.89
C SER A 77 -1.19 -22.70 -7.99
N ILE A 78 -2.25 -22.33 -7.27
CA ILE A 78 -3.56 -22.99 -7.27
C ILE A 78 -4.68 -21.96 -7.27
N ALA A 79 -5.86 -22.37 -7.74
CA ALA A 79 -7.02 -21.50 -7.79
C ALA A 79 -7.55 -21.28 -6.37
N VAL A 80 -7.92 -20.05 -6.06
CA VAL A 80 -8.40 -19.63 -4.76
C VAL A 80 -9.74 -18.92 -4.91
N ASP A 81 -10.72 -19.22 -4.06
CA ASP A 81 -11.92 -18.38 -3.97
C ASP A 81 -11.53 -17.07 -3.29
N ALA A 82 -11.34 -16.02 -4.08
CA ALA A 82 -10.93 -14.70 -3.62
C ALA A 82 -11.87 -14.12 -2.56
N ARG A 83 -13.14 -14.55 -2.52
CA ARG A 83 -14.13 -14.09 -1.53
C ARG A 83 -13.97 -14.74 -0.17
N ALA A 84 -13.26 -15.87 -0.09
CA ALA A 84 -12.93 -16.52 1.17
C ALA A 84 -11.68 -15.92 1.83
N VAL A 85 -11.00 -14.99 1.14
CA VAL A 85 -9.74 -14.42 1.60
C VAL A 85 -9.98 -13.28 2.58
N ARG A 86 -9.61 -13.51 3.84
CA ARG A 86 -9.48 -12.47 4.86
C ARG A 86 -8.06 -11.92 4.83
N VAL A 87 -7.91 -10.61 4.78
CA VAL A 87 -6.63 -9.93 4.90
C VAL A 87 -6.44 -9.46 6.33
N GLU A 88 -5.27 -9.75 6.88
CA GLU A 88 -4.80 -9.28 8.18
C GLU A 88 -3.69 -8.26 8.00
N LEU A 89 -3.85 -7.09 8.61
CA LEU A 89 -2.89 -6.00 8.56
C LEU A 89 -1.90 -6.10 9.73
N SER A 90 -0.64 -5.79 9.43
CA SER A 90 0.34 -5.38 10.42
C SER A 90 0.86 -4.00 10.05
N MET A 91 0.63 -3.02 10.93
CA MET A 91 0.95 -1.62 10.68
C MET A 91 1.60 -0.98 11.90
N ARG A 92 2.74 -0.32 11.65
CA ARG A 92 3.46 0.46 12.66
C ARG A 92 3.75 1.86 12.13
N LYS A 93 3.37 2.88 12.90
CA LYS A 93 3.74 4.26 12.62
C LYS A 93 5.14 4.57 13.13
N ASP A 94 5.90 5.38 12.40
CA ASP A 94 7.16 5.97 12.89
C ASP A 94 6.88 7.12 13.88
N ASP A 95 6.21 6.78 14.97
CA ASP A 95 5.85 7.72 16.03
C ASP A 95 5.91 6.95 17.35
N ASN A 96 6.72 7.43 18.29
CA ASN A 96 6.92 6.75 19.58
C ASN A 96 5.65 6.71 20.46
N THR A 97 4.67 7.56 20.17
CA THR A 97 3.37 7.62 20.86
C THR A 97 2.37 6.65 20.24
N VAL A 98 2.34 6.53 18.91
CA VAL A 98 1.39 5.67 18.19
C VAL A 98 1.91 4.24 18.08
N GLY A 99 3.16 4.06 17.63
CA GLY A 99 3.82 2.77 17.50
C GLY A 99 3.04 1.77 16.64
N TRP A 100 2.88 0.55 17.17
CA TRP A 100 2.09 -0.50 16.53
C TRP A 100 0.60 -0.18 16.63
N VAL A 101 -0.08 -0.23 15.50
CA VAL A 101 -1.53 -0.01 15.38
C VAL A 101 -2.24 -1.35 15.16
N CYS A 102 -1.73 -2.15 14.23
CA CYS A 102 -2.20 -3.51 13.97
C CYS A 102 -1.03 -4.49 13.99
N VAL A 103 -1.24 -5.69 14.53
CA VAL A 103 -0.32 -6.84 14.41
C VAL A 103 -1.16 -8.07 14.13
N ASN A 104 -0.93 -8.69 12.97
CA ASN A 104 -1.63 -9.89 12.49
C ASN A 104 -3.14 -9.77 12.66
N GLY A 105 -3.70 -8.69 12.12
CA GLY A 105 -5.15 -8.47 12.14
C GLY A 105 -5.71 -7.99 13.47
N LYS A 106 -4.89 -7.76 14.50
CA LYS A 106 -5.37 -7.32 15.82
C LYS A 106 -4.87 -5.93 16.18
N ALA A 107 -5.78 -5.08 16.66
CA ALA A 107 -5.46 -3.78 17.18
C ALA A 107 -4.52 -3.89 18.39
N GLN A 108 -3.51 -3.04 18.43
CA GLN A 108 -2.53 -3.01 19.52
C GLN A 108 -2.71 -1.83 20.48
N ASN A 109 -3.59 -0.89 20.13
CA ASN A 109 -3.90 0.28 20.93
C ASN A 109 -5.38 0.65 20.78
N GLY A 110 -5.89 1.49 21.67
CA GLY A 110 -7.28 1.95 21.62
C GLY A 110 -7.56 3.03 20.57
N ILE A 111 -6.64 3.26 19.63
CA ILE A 111 -6.81 4.25 18.56
C ILE A 111 -7.59 3.64 17.40
N VAL A 112 -7.43 2.34 17.15
CA VAL A 112 -8.16 1.59 16.13
C VAL A 112 -8.88 0.40 16.76
N GLU A 113 -10.04 0.05 16.22
CA GLU A 113 -10.73 -1.19 16.56
C GLU A 113 -10.19 -2.36 15.71
N ASP A 114 -10.36 -3.60 16.18
CA ASP A 114 -9.89 -4.81 15.48
C ASP A 114 -10.45 -4.91 14.04
N ASP A 115 -11.66 -4.41 13.82
CA ASP A 115 -12.33 -4.39 12.52
C ASP A 115 -11.59 -3.52 11.48
N TYR A 116 -10.73 -2.60 11.91
CA TYR A 116 -9.85 -1.83 11.00
C TYR A 116 -8.54 -2.54 10.68
N CYS A 117 -8.18 -3.59 11.44
CA CYS A 117 -6.97 -4.37 11.23
C CYS A 117 -7.21 -5.59 10.33
N THR A 118 -8.47 -5.92 10.01
CA THR A 118 -8.81 -6.99 9.08
C THR A 118 -9.78 -6.52 8.01
N PHE A 119 -9.76 -7.15 6.84
CA PHE A 119 -10.76 -6.89 5.81
C PHE A 119 -10.86 -8.01 4.78
N ASP A 120 -12.01 -8.10 4.11
CA ASP A 120 -12.20 -8.98 2.97
C ASP A 120 -11.52 -8.42 1.72
N LEU A 121 -10.59 -9.15 1.11
CA LEU A 121 -9.79 -8.66 -0.03
C LEU A 121 -10.66 -8.10 -1.17
N CYS A 122 -11.81 -8.74 -1.41
CA CYS A 122 -12.66 -8.50 -2.59
C CYS A 122 -13.99 -7.80 -2.27
N ASN A 123 -14.24 -7.47 -1.00
CA ASN A 123 -15.50 -6.86 -0.56
C ASN A 123 -15.28 -5.64 0.36
N ASN A 124 -14.07 -5.06 0.36
CA ASN A 124 -13.73 -3.96 1.23
C ASN A 124 -14.00 -2.59 0.58
N GLN A 125 -14.45 -1.65 1.41
CA GLN A 125 -14.63 -0.22 1.13
C GLN A 125 -13.34 0.60 1.27
N VAL A 126 -12.18 0.02 1.61
CA VAL A 126 -10.91 0.77 1.77
C VAL A 126 -10.00 0.60 0.55
N ILE A 127 -9.82 -0.64 0.07
CA ILE A 127 -9.01 -0.95 -1.11
C ILE A 127 -9.87 -1.73 -2.10
N PHE A 128 -10.02 -1.20 -3.31
CA PHE A 128 -10.63 -1.95 -4.41
C PHE A 128 -9.55 -2.60 -5.27
N ALA A 129 -9.46 -3.93 -5.20
CA ALA A 129 -8.46 -4.75 -5.89
C ALA A 129 -9.09 -5.81 -6.82
N PHE A 130 -10.11 -5.43 -7.60
CA PHE A 130 -10.88 -6.36 -8.45
C PHE A 130 -10.00 -7.26 -9.33
N GLN A 131 -8.95 -6.71 -9.92
CA GLN A 131 -8.07 -7.48 -10.80
C GLN A 131 -7.23 -8.53 -10.05
N ILE A 132 -6.86 -8.25 -8.79
CA ILE A 132 -6.21 -9.25 -7.93
C ILE A 132 -7.22 -10.35 -7.59
N CYS A 133 -8.46 -9.99 -7.25
CA CYS A 133 -9.53 -10.95 -6.97
C CYS A 133 -9.80 -11.90 -8.15
N ASP A 134 -9.88 -11.36 -9.36
CA ASP A 134 -10.05 -12.17 -10.57
C ASP A 134 -8.83 -13.07 -10.84
N ALA A 135 -7.61 -12.55 -10.60
CA ALA A 135 -6.38 -13.31 -10.77
C ALA A 135 -6.32 -14.51 -9.81
N LEU A 136 -6.74 -14.36 -8.55
CA LEU A 136 -6.77 -15.44 -7.55
C LEU A 136 -7.56 -16.67 -7.99
N THR A 137 -8.57 -16.50 -8.83
CA THR A 137 -9.39 -17.62 -9.33
C THR A 137 -8.72 -18.44 -10.43
N LYS A 138 -7.58 -18.00 -10.96
CA LYS A 138 -6.92 -18.57 -12.13
C LYS A 138 -5.44 -18.82 -11.82
N PRO A 139 -5.00 -20.08 -11.70
CA PRO A 139 -3.59 -20.39 -11.55
C PRO A 139 -2.81 -19.87 -12.75
N GLY A 140 -1.61 -19.34 -12.51
CA GLY A 140 -0.78 -18.79 -13.56
C GLY A 140 0.30 -17.85 -13.06
N THR A 141 1.11 -17.37 -13.99
CA THR A 141 2.06 -16.28 -13.73
C THR A 141 1.59 -15.04 -14.46
N TYR A 142 1.31 -14.00 -13.68
CA TYR A 142 0.88 -12.69 -14.12
C TYR A 142 2.12 -11.82 -14.17
N LYS A 143 2.48 -11.37 -15.37
CA LYS A 143 3.53 -10.37 -15.55
C LYS A 143 2.89 -9.01 -15.45
N PHE A 144 3.51 -8.13 -14.66
CA PHE A 144 3.13 -6.74 -14.61
C PHE A 144 3.99 -5.97 -15.60
N ASP A 145 3.37 -5.59 -16.71
CA ASP A 145 3.81 -4.53 -17.61
C ASP A 145 2.93 -3.29 -17.39
N ASP A 146 3.33 -2.16 -17.99
CA ASP A 146 2.67 -0.86 -17.85
C ASP A 146 1.14 -1.02 -17.89
N ASN A 147 0.46 -0.63 -16.80
CA ASN A 147 -1.00 -0.62 -16.64
C ASN A 147 -1.72 -1.98 -16.48
N SER A 148 -1.03 -3.00 -15.99
CA SER A 148 -1.59 -4.36 -15.87
C SER A 148 -2.58 -4.57 -14.72
N MET A 149 -2.38 -3.95 -13.54
CA MET A 149 -3.35 -4.03 -12.42
C MET A 149 -3.46 -2.73 -11.63
N TYR A 150 -4.70 -2.29 -11.38
CA TYR A 150 -5.06 -1.10 -10.64
C TYR A 150 -5.58 -1.43 -9.25
N LEU A 151 -5.19 -0.62 -8.28
CA LEU A 151 -5.75 -0.58 -6.94
C LEU A 151 -6.27 0.82 -6.69
N PHE A 152 -7.45 0.92 -6.08
CA PHE A 152 -8.02 2.20 -5.66
C PHE A 152 -8.04 2.27 -4.14
N PHE A 153 -7.60 3.41 -3.62
CA PHE A 153 -7.59 3.73 -2.20
C PHE A 153 -8.73 4.70 -1.92
N ASN A 154 -9.69 4.29 -1.11
CA ASN A 154 -10.85 5.12 -0.79
C ASN A 154 -10.51 6.20 0.26
N PRO A 155 -11.35 7.24 0.40
CA PRO A 155 -11.11 8.27 1.40
C PRO A 155 -11.05 7.71 2.81
N ILE A 156 -10.05 8.13 3.59
CA ILE A 156 -9.97 7.83 5.03
C ILE A 156 -11.03 8.67 5.77
N PRO A 157 -11.77 8.07 6.74
CA PRO A 157 -12.67 8.81 7.62
C PRO A 157 -11.99 10.04 8.22
N TYR A 158 -12.71 11.15 8.32
CA TYR A 158 -12.13 12.46 8.64
C TYR A 158 -11.36 12.45 9.97
N GLU A 159 -11.93 11.80 10.97
CA GLU A 159 -11.41 11.55 12.31
C GLU A 159 -10.02 10.89 12.32
N ASN A 160 -9.71 10.08 11.31
CA ASN A 160 -8.48 9.29 11.25
C ASN A 160 -7.42 9.88 10.31
N ARG A 161 -7.73 10.95 9.57
CA ARG A 161 -6.83 11.51 8.55
C ARG A 161 -5.46 11.92 9.09
N ASN A 162 -5.43 12.61 10.22
CA ASN A 162 -4.18 13.08 10.81
C ASN A 162 -3.37 11.96 11.45
N LEU A 163 -4.07 10.93 11.95
CA LEU A 163 -3.42 9.73 12.45
C LEU A 163 -2.72 8.99 11.32
N MET A 164 -3.38 8.84 10.18
CA MET A 164 -2.90 8.03 9.05
C MET A 164 -1.77 8.69 8.26
N THR A 165 -1.63 10.01 8.28
CA THR A 165 -0.50 10.68 7.61
C THR A 165 0.83 10.42 8.33
N GLY A 166 1.88 10.09 7.57
CA GLY A 166 3.25 9.91 8.07
C GLY A 166 3.92 8.64 7.53
N MET A 167 5.04 8.26 8.15
CA MET A 167 5.82 7.07 7.78
C MET A 167 5.27 5.82 8.48
N TRP A 168 5.13 4.73 7.71
CA TRP A 168 4.54 3.47 8.16
C TRP A 168 5.34 2.26 7.70
N LYS A 169 5.44 1.25 8.56
CA LYS A 169 5.73 -0.13 8.13
C LYS A 169 4.41 -0.83 7.90
N ILE A 170 4.25 -1.43 6.73
CA ILE A 170 2.99 -2.06 6.32
C ILE A 170 3.31 -3.44 5.79
N SER A 171 2.67 -4.45 6.36
CA SER A 171 2.60 -5.78 5.78
C SER A 171 1.18 -6.31 5.87
N VAL A 172 0.83 -7.17 4.93
CA VAL A 172 -0.48 -7.79 4.79
C VAL A 172 -0.33 -9.28 4.66
N GLU A 173 -1.23 -10.03 5.28
CA GLU A 173 -1.30 -11.47 5.16
C GLU A 173 -2.71 -11.84 4.72
N GLY A 174 -2.83 -12.59 3.63
CA GLY A 174 -4.09 -13.16 3.18
C GLY A 174 -4.24 -14.55 3.74
N LEU A 175 -5.38 -14.84 4.35
CA LEU A 175 -5.71 -16.14 4.91
C LEU A 175 -7.03 -16.66 4.32
N ILE A 176 -7.10 -17.97 4.14
CA ILE A 176 -8.36 -18.70 4.06
C ILE A 176 -8.45 -19.57 5.29
N GLU A 177 -9.49 -19.36 6.07
CA GLU A 177 -9.60 -19.89 7.42
C GLU A 177 -8.38 -19.42 8.24
N ASP A 178 -7.42 -20.30 8.52
CA ASP A 178 -6.17 -19.98 9.23
C ASP A 178 -4.92 -20.31 8.39
N GLN A 179 -5.08 -20.60 7.10
CA GLN A 179 -3.97 -20.90 6.20
C GLN A 179 -3.57 -19.66 5.40
N SER A 180 -2.32 -19.23 5.58
CA SER A 180 -1.72 -18.16 4.78
C SER A 180 -1.67 -18.57 3.31
N ILE A 181 -2.27 -17.75 2.46
CA ILE A 181 -2.22 -17.88 0.99
C ILE A 181 -1.24 -16.90 0.38
N PHE A 182 -1.00 -15.76 1.04
CA PHE A 182 0.03 -14.78 0.67
C PHE A 182 0.43 -13.96 1.90
N ALA A 183 1.65 -13.43 1.88
CA ALA A 183 2.12 -12.51 2.89
C ALA A 183 3.05 -11.50 2.21
N TRP A 184 2.67 -10.23 2.19
CA TRP A 184 3.39 -9.17 1.46
C TRP A 184 3.81 -8.05 2.39
N THR A 185 4.96 -7.46 2.12
CA THR A 185 5.48 -6.27 2.80
C THR A 185 5.66 -5.16 1.78
N PHE A 186 5.27 -3.94 2.16
CA PHE A 186 5.43 -2.74 1.35
C PHE A 186 6.71 -2.01 1.75
N LEU A 187 7.49 -1.55 0.78
CA LEU A 187 8.74 -0.82 0.98
C LEU A 187 8.80 0.41 0.08
N GLY A 188 9.27 1.54 0.64
CA GLY A 188 9.65 2.72 -0.12
C GLY A 188 10.81 2.46 -1.08
N SER A 189 11.11 3.42 -1.95
CA SER A 189 12.21 3.31 -2.91
C SER A 189 13.60 3.36 -2.24
N ASP A 190 13.66 3.84 -1.00
CA ASP A 190 14.89 3.97 -0.21
C ASP A 190 15.33 2.69 0.54
N ASP A 191 14.59 1.58 0.41
CA ASP A 191 14.85 0.31 1.12
C ASP A 191 14.83 0.39 2.66
N SER A 192 14.33 1.50 3.23
CA SER A 192 14.26 1.69 4.68
C SER A 192 13.24 0.77 5.38
N GLY A 193 12.36 0.15 4.59
CA GLY A 193 11.23 -0.63 5.07
C GLY A 193 10.04 0.23 5.52
N TRP A 194 10.10 1.53 5.26
CA TRP A 194 9.00 2.47 5.52
C TRP A 194 8.36 2.93 4.22
N VAL A 195 7.07 3.25 4.30
CA VAL A 195 6.27 3.84 3.24
C VAL A 195 5.54 5.02 3.82
N HIS A 196 5.46 6.10 3.08
CA HIS A 196 4.71 7.27 3.52
C HIS A 196 3.26 7.18 3.06
N ILE A 197 2.36 7.46 3.99
CA ILE A 197 0.93 7.60 3.71
C ILE A 197 0.59 9.09 3.80
N THR A 198 -0.12 9.59 2.79
CA THR A 198 -0.60 10.97 2.76
C THR A 198 -2.09 11.05 2.40
N LYS A 199 -2.65 12.25 2.50
CA LYS A 199 -4.05 12.53 2.19
C LYS A 199 -4.15 13.53 1.05
N THR A 200 -5.05 13.28 0.10
CA THR A 200 -5.41 14.32 -0.86
C THR A 200 -6.24 15.38 -0.15
N MET A 201 -5.80 16.64 -0.18
CA MET A 201 -6.66 17.77 0.19
C MET A 201 -7.66 17.98 -0.94
N VAL A 202 -8.83 17.35 -0.85
CA VAL A 202 -9.94 17.64 -1.75
C VAL A 202 -10.39 19.07 -1.43
N GLN A 203 -10.17 20.00 -2.36
CA GLN A 203 -10.66 21.39 -2.27
C GLN A 203 -12.17 21.43 -2.44
#